data_AF-A0A8I6XMC0-F1
#
_entry.id   AF-A0A8I6XMC0-F1
#
_cell.length_a   1.000
_cell.length_b   1.000
_cell.length_c   1.000
_cell.angle_alpha   90.00
_cell.angle_beta   90.00
_cell.angle_gamma   90.00
#
_symmetry.space_group_name_H-M   'P 1'
#
loop_
_entity.id
_entity.type
_entity.pdbx_description
1 polymer ?
#
loop_
_entity_poly.entity_id
_entity_poly.type
_entity_poly.pdbx_seq_one_letter_code
_entity_poly.pdbx_strand_id
1 'polypeptide(L)'
;MAHHPRRSCLRRVLTIAGGVSTGLILLAGGHTYAHGQLFSPSLLPHGLGGGADCSPSFAPPPFAPPPFALSPLPPYLLSEAEASPPQPEASLPRRLLPVRRSPPPPCLPANSGSEADRSPPQHDDADAVLLPDGEVLLLADAEPGAKATCAFQGGASSPASTLGRLPGSGRHAYVCLMPEPARSLQLLQAPLLLPASASSADCPDRTSLLNWSDRIAFTSVTLDSGDVLVFAKGVNHAAGAVRCVYRHCGDAHGVAASFPAITSVQQVTRCPAPPMLLNSRKTEFRVTVAATGEDPIPSIATYRPQQSESGLVVTPARKNLICACTMVHNVSKFLREWVLYHAAVGVDHFILYDNGSKDDFAEQVAHLRSAGISISTLPWPWIKMQEAGFSHSAATHQSSCKWVAFIDVDEFIFSPNWKGSEKPSKSMLQAIVPVDPDVGQVYLPCFDFAPSGQTSHPQEGVIQGYTCRLKKILRHKSLVLLDAVDHSLENAIHHFTLKAGFRSIWNMQARVNHYKYQAWSEFKYKFKRRVSAYVADWRDPINLESADRAPGLGVDGVEPVGWAQRYCEVKDYLLQELSARWFGTGLGSPGSQDT
;
A
#
# COMPACT_ATOMS: atom_id res chain seq x y z
N MET A 1 21.53 27.53 -67.12
CA MET A 1 21.15 26.23 -67.70
C MET A 1 20.12 25.61 -66.75
N ALA A 2 18.82 25.40 -67.02
CA ALA A 2 18.01 25.52 -68.25
C ALA A 2 18.50 24.65 -69.42
N HIS A 3 17.69 23.80 -70.08
CA HIS A 3 16.27 23.38 -69.91
C HIS A 3 16.20 21.83 -69.71
N HIS A 4 15.08 21.15 -69.43
CA HIS A 4 13.98 20.75 -70.35
C HIS A 4 12.85 19.97 -69.59
N PRO A 5 11.67 19.58 -70.15
CA PRO A 5 10.47 20.39 -69.90
C PRO A 5 9.14 19.63 -69.56
N ARG A 6 8.07 20.40 -69.22
CA ARG A 6 6.66 20.39 -69.74
C ARG A 6 5.90 19.03 -69.98
N ARG A 7 4.56 18.88 -69.80
CA ARG A 7 3.42 19.86 -69.67
C ARG A 7 2.04 19.20 -69.35
N SER A 8 1.04 20.07 -69.07
CA SER A 8 -0.42 19.97 -69.40
C SER A 8 -1.33 19.00 -68.60
N CYS A 9 -2.64 19.24 -68.41
CA CYS A 9 -3.61 20.30 -68.85
C CYS A 9 -4.72 20.49 -67.76
N LEU A 10 -5.20 21.70 -67.41
CA LEU A 10 -6.46 22.41 -67.84
C LEU A 10 -7.81 21.68 -67.54
N ARG A 11 -9.01 22.25 -67.24
CA ARG A 11 -9.70 23.60 -67.09
C ARG A 11 -11.12 23.33 -66.46
N ARG A 12 -12.17 24.18 -66.21
CA ARG A 12 -12.67 25.61 -66.26
C ARG A 12 -14.03 25.63 -65.44
N VAL A 13 -14.81 26.71 -65.15
CA VAL A 13 -14.61 28.09 -64.61
C VAL A 13 -15.97 28.84 -64.36
N LEU A 14 -16.06 29.79 -63.39
CA LEU A 14 -17.15 30.81 -63.13
C LEU A 14 -18.57 30.28 -62.71
N THR A 15 -19.58 31.05 -62.22
CA THR A 15 -19.90 32.52 -62.23
C THR A 15 -20.63 33.04 -60.93
N ILE A 16 -21.30 34.22 -60.92
CA ILE A 16 -21.60 35.11 -59.75
C ILE A 16 -23.07 35.63 -59.70
N ALA A 17 -23.63 35.88 -58.49
CA ALA A 17 -24.80 36.76 -58.16
C ALA A 17 -24.86 37.12 -56.63
N GLY A 18 -25.61 38.10 -56.10
CA GLY A 18 -26.35 39.21 -56.76
C GLY A 18 -27.43 40.05 -55.99
N GLY A 19 -27.27 40.45 -54.70
CA GLY A 19 -28.20 41.41 -54.00
C GLY A 19 -28.04 41.46 -52.46
N VAL A 20 -28.04 42.55 -51.64
CA VAL A 20 -28.52 43.97 -51.65
C VAL A 20 -29.93 44.16 -51.02
N SER A 21 -30.22 45.04 -50.02
CA SER A 21 -29.42 45.85 -49.05
C SER A 21 -30.31 46.54 -47.96
N THR A 22 -29.66 47.23 -47.00
CA THR A 22 -30.17 48.30 -46.07
C THR A 22 -31.05 47.98 -44.85
N GLY A 23 -30.67 48.58 -43.70
CA GLY A 23 -31.37 48.60 -42.40
C GLY A 23 -30.38 48.99 -41.28
N LEU A 24 -30.67 50.01 -40.46
CA LEU A 24 -29.73 50.64 -39.50
C LEU A 24 -30.46 50.99 -38.17
N ILE A 25 -29.70 51.35 -37.11
CA ILE A 25 -30.04 52.28 -35.98
C ILE A 25 -30.00 51.70 -34.52
N LEU A 26 -28.97 52.16 -33.77
CA LEU A 26 -28.85 52.53 -32.34
C LEU A 26 -28.86 51.53 -31.14
N LEU A 27 -27.78 51.68 -30.33
CA LEU A 27 -27.69 51.78 -28.84
C LEU A 27 -28.11 50.58 -27.93
N ALA A 28 -27.62 50.45 -26.68
CA ALA A 28 -26.39 50.90 -26.00
C ALA A 28 -26.26 50.25 -24.60
N GLY A 29 -25.07 50.33 -24.00
CA GLY A 29 -24.82 50.04 -22.57
C GLY A 29 -23.90 48.83 -22.34
N GLY A 30 -22.72 48.94 -21.73
CA GLY A 30 -22.01 50.14 -21.25
C GLY A 30 -21.28 49.87 -19.92
N HIS A 31 -19.95 49.74 -19.95
CA HIS A 31 -19.13 49.60 -18.74
C HIS A 31 -19.07 50.90 -17.91
N THR A 32 -18.76 50.80 -16.62
CA THR A 32 -17.64 51.58 -16.04
C THR A 32 -17.15 51.05 -14.68
N TYR A 33 -15.85 51.27 -14.41
CA TYR A 33 -15.22 51.24 -13.08
C TYR A 33 -15.40 52.60 -12.37
N ALA A 34 -15.25 52.65 -11.05
CA ALA A 34 -14.48 53.73 -10.37
C ALA A 34 -14.13 53.39 -8.90
N HIS A 35 -13.00 53.92 -8.42
CA HIS A 35 -12.66 54.04 -6.99
C HIS A 35 -13.26 55.33 -6.40
N GLY A 36 -13.44 55.37 -5.06
CA GLY A 36 -13.64 56.63 -4.33
C GLY A 36 -13.58 56.46 -2.81
N GLN A 37 -12.64 57.15 -2.15
CA GLN A 37 -12.68 57.42 -0.70
C GLN A 37 -13.03 58.90 -0.49
N LEU A 38 -13.69 59.24 0.62
CA LEU A 38 -13.37 60.42 1.46
C LEU A 38 -14.21 60.44 2.77
N PHE A 39 -13.69 61.22 3.73
CA PHE A 39 -14.12 61.50 5.13
C PHE A 39 -15.46 62.29 5.19
N SER A 40 -16.21 62.57 6.28
CA SER A 40 -16.21 62.37 7.77
C SER A 40 -17.52 63.02 8.36
N PRO A 41 -17.75 63.26 9.69
CA PRO A 41 -17.34 62.62 10.97
C PRO A 41 -18.54 62.43 11.96
N SER A 42 -18.27 62.32 13.28
CA SER A 42 -19.21 62.43 14.46
C SER A 42 -19.97 61.15 14.85
N LEU A 43 -20.23 60.81 16.14
CA LEU A 43 -20.06 61.49 17.45
C LEU A 43 -19.77 60.44 18.57
N LEU A 44 -19.28 60.88 19.75
CA LEU A 44 -19.00 60.06 20.96
C LEU A 44 -20.16 60.11 21.98
N PRO A 45 -20.20 59.19 22.98
CA PRO A 45 -19.70 59.55 24.33
C PRO A 45 -18.89 58.45 25.07
N HIS A 46 -18.45 58.73 26.31
CA HIS A 46 -17.39 58.02 27.06
C HIS A 46 -17.79 56.77 27.88
N GLY A 47 -16.78 55.92 28.13
CA GLY A 47 -16.63 54.97 29.24
C GLY A 47 -15.14 54.83 29.62
N LEU A 48 -14.78 54.41 30.84
CA LEU A 48 -13.41 54.61 31.41
C LEU A 48 -12.72 53.33 31.95
N GLY A 49 -11.39 53.25 31.75
CA GLY A 49 -10.41 52.40 32.47
C GLY A 49 -10.17 50.99 31.89
N GLY A 50 -8.95 50.41 31.93
CA GLY A 50 -7.63 50.93 32.34
C GLY A 50 -6.54 49.82 32.40
N GLY A 51 -5.26 50.14 32.21
CA GLY A 51 -4.12 49.17 32.11
C GLY A 51 -3.84 48.74 30.65
N ALA A 52 -2.62 48.78 30.10
CA ALA A 52 -1.37 48.07 30.45
C ALA A 52 -1.46 46.54 30.15
N ASP A 53 -0.57 45.91 29.37
CA ASP A 53 0.77 46.30 28.88
C ASP A 53 1.09 45.82 27.43
N CYS A 54 2.21 46.29 26.87
CA CYS A 54 2.64 46.02 25.49
C CYS A 54 3.50 44.75 25.30
N SER A 55 3.25 43.97 24.24
CA SER A 55 4.27 43.15 23.54
C SER A 55 3.78 42.69 22.14
N PRO A 56 4.67 42.42 21.17
CA PRO A 56 4.31 42.43 19.75
C PRO A 56 3.80 41.08 19.19
N SER A 57 2.76 41.14 18.37
CA SER A 57 2.31 40.01 17.55
C SER A 57 3.21 39.82 16.32
N PHE A 58 4.05 38.77 16.32
CA PHE A 58 4.66 38.28 15.09
C PHE A 58 3.66 37.40 14.31
N ALA A 59 3.05 37.96 13.27
CA ALA A 59 2.31 37.17 12.29
C ALA A 59 3.28 36.40 11.38
N PRO A 60 3.11 35.09 11.18
CA PRO A 60 3.89 34.36 10.18
C PRO A 60 3.46 34.76 8.76
N PRO A 61 4.38 34.78 7.77
CA PRO A 61 4.03 35.14 6.40
C PRO A 61 3.15 34.06 5.73
N PRO A 62 2.24 34.43 4.82
CA PRO A 62 1.40 33.48 4.10
C PRO A 62 2.24 32.68 3.09
N PHE A 63 2.45 31.39 3.36
CA PHE A 63 2.99 30.46 2.37
C PHE A 63 1.91 30.08 1.35
N ALA A 64 2.08 30.50 0.10
CA ALA A 64 1.27 30.03 -1.01
C ALA A 64 1.54 28.53 -1.29
N PRO A 65 0.53 27.75 -1.70
CA PRO A 65 0.74 26.36 -2.10
C PRO A 65 1.58 26.29 -3.40
N PRO A 66 2.45 25.27 -3.56
CA PRO A 66 3.21 25.09 -4.79
C PRO A 66 2.29 24.72 -5.96
N PRO A 67 2.49 25.30 -7.16
CA PRO A 67 1.69 24.95 -8.33
C PRO A 67 2.10 23.58 -8.91
N PHE A 68 1.13 22.82 -9.39
CA PHE A 68 1.38 21.71 -10.31
C PHE A 68 1.82 22.28 -11.67
N ALA A 69 2.99 21.87 -12.16
CA ALA A 69 3.44 22.17 -13.51
C ALA A 69 4.31 21.03 -14.08
N LEU A 70 4.12 20.73 -15.35
CA LEU A 70 4.97 19.87 -16.17
C LEU A 70 5.99 20.73 -16.96
N SER A 71 6.92 20.05 -17.65
CA SER A 71 7.81 20.63 -18.69
C SER A 71 9.03 21.41 -18.12
N PRO A 72 9.99 21.89 -18.94
CA PRO A 72 11.29 21.20 -19.05
C PRO A 72 12.52 22.02 -18.65
N LEU A 73 13.66 21.34 -18.47
CA LEU A 73 14.94 21.94 -18.06
C LEU A 73 15.61 22.78 -19.17
N PRO A 74 16.11 24.00 -18.88
CA PRO A 74 17.04 24.74 -19.73
C PRO A 74 18.52 24.43 -19.38
N PRO A 75 19.48 24.64 -20.30
CA PRO A 75 20.90 24.29 -20.08
C PRO A 75 21.78 25.48 -19.64
N TYR A 76 22.66 25.25 -18.66
CA TYR A 76 23.87 26.04 -18.39
C TYR A 76 25.02 25.05 -18.12
N LEU A 77 26.01 24.97 -19.02
CA LEU A 77 27.25 25.76 -19.06
C LEU A 77 28.27 25.30 -18.01
N LEU A 78 29.36 24.71 -18.52
CA LEU A 78 30.50 24.20 -17.77
C LEU A 78 31.45 25.34 -17.36
N SER A 79 32.17 25.15 -16.26
CA SER A 79 33.41 25.86 -15.95
C SER A 79 34.52 24.83 -15.73
N GLU A 80 35.71 25.11 -16.22
CA GLU A 80 36.83 24.18 -16.24
C GLU A 80 37.64 24.20 -14.92
N ALA A 81 38.24 23.07 -14.56
CA ALA A 81 39.36 22.95 -13.63
C ALA A 81 40.16 21.69 -13.99
N GLU A 82 41.48 21.77 -13.99
CA GLU A 82 42.37 20.81 -14.66
C GLU A 82 42.75 19.59 -13.80
N ALA A 83 42.92 18.42 -14.44
CA ALA A 83 43.76 17.33 -13.97
C ALA A 83 44.28 16.50 -15.18
N SER A 84 45.58 16.23 -15.23
CA SER A 84 46.28 15.72 -16.42
C SER A 84 46.06 14.21 -16.69
N PRO A 85 46.10 13.75 -17.96
CA PRO A 85 45.84 12.35 -18.33
C PRO A 85 47.08 11.44 -18.27
N PRO A 86 46.94 10.16 -17.88
CA PRO A 86 47.93 9.11 -18.17
C PRO A 86 47.90 8.72 -19.67
N GLN A 87 49.06 8.41 -20.25
CA GLN A 87 49.20 7.88 -21.61
C GLN A 87 49.02 6.33 -21.65
N PRO A 88 48.69 5.73 -22.81
CA PRO A 88 48.24 4.34 -22.90
C PRO A 88 49.30 3.35 -23.40
N GLU A 89 49.16 2.07 -23.05
CA GLU A 89 49.71 0.95 -23.84
C GLU A 89 48.74 -0.25 -23.96
N ALA A 90 48.97 -1.02 -25.03
CA ALA A 90 48.04 -1.91 -25.70
C ALA A 90 47.56 -3.17 -24.94
N SER A 91 46.26 -3.48 -25.09
CA SER A 91 45.80 -4.86 -25.34
C SER A 91 44.40 -4.91 -26.00
N LEU A 92 44.38 -4.81 -27.32
CA LEU A 92 43.30 -5.30 -28.20
C LEU A 92 43.73 -6.68 -28.74
N PRO A 93 42.83 -7.65 -29.06
CA PRO A 93 41.60 -7.37 -29.84
C PRO A 93 40.36 -8.26 -29.60
N ARG A 94 39.17 -7.73 -29.90
CA ARG A 94 38.37 -8.12 -31.10
C ARG A 94 37.08 -7.30 -31.23
N ARG A 95 36.71 -6.99 -32.49
CA ARG A 95 35.39 -6.44 -32.81
C ARG A 95 34.32 -7.53 -32.66
N LEU A 96 33.20 -7.21 -32.03
CA LEU A 96 31.97 -7.99 -32.18
C LEU A 96 31.40 -7.73 -33.59
N LEU A 97 31.23 -8.79 -34.38
CA LEU A 97 30.50 -8.75 -35.64
C LEU A 97 29.03 -9.15 -35.39
N PRO A 98 28.07 -8.65 -36.19
CA PRO A 98 26.66 -8.96 -36.01
C PRO A 98 26.38 -10.45 -36.26
N VAL A 99 25.62 -11.06 -35.35
CA VAL A 99 25.24 -12.48 -35.45
C VAL A 99 24.29 -12.68 -36.63
N ARG A 100 24.75 -13.40 -37.67
CA ARG A 100 23.87 -13.92 -38.72
C ARG A 100 22.89 -14.93 -38.11
N ARG A 101 21.59 -14.73 -38.35
CA ARG A 101 20.59 -15.79 -38.16
C ARG A 101 20.76 -16.83 -39.27
N SER A 102 20.86 -18.11 -38.90
CA SER A 102 20.76 -19.22 -39.85
C SER A 102 19.30 -19.39 -40.33
N PRO A 103 19.04 -19.72 -41.60
CA PRO A 103 17.72 -20.13 -42.04
C PRO A 103 17.37 -21.54 -41.49
N PRO A 104 16.07 -21.86 -41.30
CA PRO A 104 15.63 -23.22 -40.96
C PRO A 104 15.83 -24.20 -42.14
N PRO A 105 15.88 -25.51 -41.88
CA PRO A 105 15.99 -26.53 -42.94
C PRO A 105 14.70 -26.61 -43.79
N PRO A 106 14.79 -27.04 -45.06
CA PRO A 106 13.62 -27.21 -45.92
C PRO A 106 12.86 -28.50 -45.61
N CYS A 107 11.56 -28.40 -45.34
CA CYS A 107 10.66 -29.55 -45.26
C CYS A 107 10.05 -29.85 -46.64
N LEU A 108 10.08 -31.13 -47.05
CA LEU A 108 9.27 -31.67 -48.15
C LEU A 108 7.96 -32.28 -47.60
N PRO A 109 6.93 -32.51 -48.44
CA PRO A 109 5.52 -32.41 -48.00
C PRO A 109 4.85 -33.75 -47.62
N ALA A 110 3.55 -33.63 -47.30
CA ALA A 110 2.59 -34.64 -46.84
C ALA A 110 2.67 -34.95 -45.32
N ASN A 111 1.56 -35.18 -44.60
CA ASN A 111 0.17 -35.38 -45.04
C ASN A 111 -0.81 -34.26 -44.60
N SER A 112 -1.98 -34.22 -45.24
CA SER A 112 -3.14 -33.42 -44.84
C SER A 112 -3.74 -33.93 -43.51
N GLY A 113 -3.88 -33.03 -42.53
CA GLY A 113 -4.60 -33.26 -41.28
C GLY A 113 -5.40 -32.01 -40.90
N SER A 114 -6.61 -32.20 -40.37
CA SER A 114 -7.65 -31.17 -40.13
C SER A 114 -7.20 -29.90 -39.42
N GLU A 115 -7.65 -28.74 -39.92
CA GLU A 115 -7.72 -27.47 -39.17
C GLU A 115 -8.81 -27.55 -38.08
N ALA A 116 -8.53 -28.24 -36.97
CA ALA A 116 -9.43 -28.34 -35.83
C ALA A 116 -8.73 -28.72 -34.52
N ASP A 117 -7.88 -27.83 -33.97
CA ASP A 117 -7.87 -27.49 -32.53
C ASP A 117 -7.03 -26.22 -32.29
N ARG A 118 -7.68 -25.14 -31.85
CA ARG A 118 -7.06 -24.04 -31.11
C ARG A 118 -7.99 -23.66 -29.96
N SER A 119 -8.07 -24.56 -29.00
CA SER A 119 -8.67 -24.36 -27.69
C SER A 119 -8.27 -22.99 -27.11
N PRO A 120 -9.22 -22.17 -26.62
CA PRO A 120 -8.92 -20.96 -25.86
C PRO A 120 -8.09 -21.27 -24.60
N PRO A 121 -7.41 -20.27 -24.00
CA PRO A 121 -6.68 -20.50 -22.76
C PRO A 121 -7.62 -21.00 -21.66
N GLN A 122 -7.24 -22.10 -21.01
CA GLN A 122 -8.00 -22.68 -19.91
C GLN A 122 -8.01 -21.70 -18.72
N HIS A 123 -9.20 -21.16 -18.41
CA HIS A 123 -9.46 -20.45 -17.15
C HIS A 123 -9.77 -21.47 -16.04
N ASP A 124 -8.78 -22.31 -15.74
CA ASP A 124 -8.89 -23.28 -14.65
C ASP A 124 -9.03 -22.57 -13.28
N ASP A 125 -9.81 -23.18 -12.38
CA ASP A 125 -10.05 -22.65 -11.04
C ASP A 125 -8.80 -22.84 -10.16
N ALA A 126 -8.08 -21.75 -9.90
CA ALA A 126 -6.79 -21.79 -9.23
C ALA A 126 -6.89 -21.51 -7.72
N ASP A 127 -6.52 -22.51 -6.91
CA ASP A 127 -6.40 -22.39 -5.46
C ASP A 127 -4.94 -22.28 -4.97
N ALA A 128 -3.98 -22.15 -5.90
CA ALA A 128 -2.56 -22.02 -5.62
C ALA A 128 -1.91 -20.82 -6.34
N VAL A 129 -0.95 -20.17 -5.67
CA VAL A 129 -0.17 -19.04 -6.20
C VAL A 129 1.31 -19.20 -5.88
N LEU A 130 2.16 -19.22 -6.89
CA LEU A 130 3.62 -19.15 -6.78
C LEU A 130 4.06 -17.72 -6.45
N LEU A 131 4.73 -17.54 -5.31
CA LEU A 131 5.29 -16.28 -4.86
C LEU A 131 6.74 -16.09 -5.39
N PRO A 132 7.26 -14.85 -5.53
CA PRO A 132 8.57 -14.60 -6.13
C PRO A 132 9.76 -15.23 -5.39
N ASP A 133 9.63 -15.47 -4.08
CA ASP A 133 10.65 -16.15 -3.27
C ASP A 133 10.71 -17.68 -3.53
N GLY A 134 9.90 -18.20 -4.48
CA GLY A 134 9.81 -19.62 -4.80
C GLY A 134 9.09 -20.44 -3.74
N GLU A 135 8.22 -19.78 -2.96
CA GLU A 135 7.23 -20.40 -2.06
C GLU A 135 5.87 -20.45 -2.80
N VAL A 136 5.08 -21.49 -2.60
CA VAL A 136 3.69 -21.58 -3.09
C VAL A 136 2.74 -21.34 -1.92
N LEU A 137 1.84 -20.38 -2.09
CA LEU A 137 0.64 -20.20 -1.29
C LEU A 137 -0.45 -21.14 -1.84
N LEU A 138 -1.12 -21.88 -0.97
CA LEU A 138 -2.21 -22.80 -1.28
C LEU A 138 -3.39 -22.55 -0.35
N LEU A 139 -4.63 -22.60 -0.88
CA LEU A 139 -5.85 -22.51 -0.08
C LEU A 139 -6.54 -23.88 0.06
N ALA A 140 -7.01 -24.19 1.26
CA ALA A 140 -7.77 -25.39 1.57
C ALA A 140 -8.96 -25.11 2.50
N ASP A 141 -10.03 -25.87 2.38
CA ASP A 141 -11.26 -25.68 3.19
C ASP A 141 -11.23 -26.36 4.56
N ALA A 142 -10.30 -27.30 4.75
CA ALA A 142 -10.08 -28.00 6.01
C ALA A 142 -8.64 -27.78 6.48
N GLU A 143 -8.45 -27.74 7.80
CA GLU A 143 -7.11 -27.92 8.38
C GLU A 143 -6.75 -29.40 8.30
N PRO A 144 -5.64 -29.80 7.64
CA PRO A 144 -4.99 -31.05 7.97
C PRO A 144 -4.55 -30.97 9.44
N GLY A 145 -4.44 -32.12 10.11
CA GLY A 145 -3.90 -32.18 11.47
C GLY A 145 -2.50 -31.56 11.58
N ALA A 146 -2.04 -31.31 12.81
CA ALA A 146 -0.93 -30.41 13.19
C ALA A 146 0.43 -30.50 12.47
N LYS A 147 0.62 -31.42 11.51
CA LYS A 147 1.71 -31.41 10.52
C LYS A 147 1.15 -31.76 9.13
N ALA A 148 1.40 -30.87 8.17
CA ALA A 148 1.01 -31.03 6.77
C ALA A 148 2.23 -30.88 5.85
N THR A 149 2.17 -31.48 4.67
CA THR A 149 3.25 -31.53 3.69
C THR A 149 2.70 -31.22 2.30
N CYS A 150 3.36 -30.34 1.55
CA CYS A 150 3.08 -30.17 0.13
C CYS A 150 3.85 -31.23 -0.68
N ALA A 151 3.14 -32.01 -1.49
CA ALA A 151 3.71 -32.88 -2.52
C ALA A 151 3.67 -32.17 -3.88
N PHE A 152 4.80 -32.15 -4.59
CA PHE A 152 4.98 -31.50 -5.88
C PHE A 152 5.12 -32.52 -7.00
N GLN A 153 4.83 -32.10 -8.23
CA GLN A 153 5.10 -32.90 -9.43
C GLN A 153 6.59 -33.32 -9.48
N GLY A 154 6.85 -34.57 -9.89
CA GLY A 154 8.18 -35.17 -9.83
C GLY A 154 8.53 -35.83 -8.48
N GLY A 155 7.60 -35.89 -7.52
CA GLY A 155 7.77 -36.60 -6.25
C GLY A 155 8.56 -35.84 -5.17
N ALA A 156 8.96 -34.60 -5.45
CA ALA A 156 9.53 -33.72 -4.44
C ALA A 156 8.46 -33.29 -3.41
N SER A 157 8.87 -32.98 -2.18
CA SER A 157 7.95 -32.50 -1.13
C SER A 157 8.61 -31.47 -0.23
N SER A 158 7.80 -30.66 0.46
CA SER A 158 8.26 -29.76 1.52
C SER A 158 7.22 -29.61 2.64
N PRO A 159 7.64 -29.29 3.89
CA PRO A 159 6.72 -28.99 4.96
C PRO A 159 5.81 -27.80 4.61
N ALA A 160 4.54 -27.88 5.03
CA ALA A 160 3.59 -26.78 4.88
C ALA A 160 3.49 -25.97 6.18
N SER A 161 3.74 -24.66 6.11
CA SER A 161 3.48 -23.71 7.19
C SER A 161 2.06 -23.17 7.07
N THR A 162 1.27 -23.23 8.13
CA THR A 162 -0.05 -22.55 8.16
C THR A 162 0.14 -21.03 8.34
N LEU A 163 -0.69 -20.25 7.65
CA LEU A 163 -0.86 -18.81 7.91
C LEU A 163 -2.19 -18.51 8.63
N GLY A 164 -3.03 -19.52 8.89
CA GLY A 164 -4.41 -19.32 9.34
C GLY A 164 -5.39 -19.07 8.18
N ARG A 165 -6.57 -18.51 8.48
CA ARG A 165 -7.65 -18.30 7.50
C ARG A 165 -7.51 -16.94 6.83
N LEU A 166 -7.63 -16.88 5.50
CA LEU A 166 -7.66 -15.60 4.79
C LEU A 166 -9.01 -14.89 5.02
N PRO A 167 -9.04 -13.55 5.22
CA PRO A 167 -10.27 -12.84 5.57
C PRO A 167 -11.33 -12.86 4.47
N GLY A 168 -10.94 -12.93 3.19
CA GLY A 168 -11.87 -12.89 2.06
C GLY A 168 -12.56 -14.22 1.75
N SER A 169 -11.78 -15.29 1.62
CA SER A 169 -12.30 -16.63 1.31
C SER A 169 -12.70 -17.43 2.55
N GLY A 170 -12.20 -17.06 3.75
CA GLY A 170 -12.36 -17.85 4.98
C GLY A 170 -11.61 -19.20 4.98
N ARG A 171 -10.95 -19.54 3.86
CA ARG A 171 -10.19 -20.78 3.65
C ARG A 171 -8.81 -20.66 4.29
N HIS A 172 -8.23 -21.79 4.66
CA HIS A 172 -6.92 -21.87 5.28
C HIS A 172 -5.82 -21.69 4.27
N ALA A 173 -4.90 -20.77 4.54
CA ALA A 173 -3.71 -20.53 3.76
C ALA A 173 -2.53 -21.35 4.29
N TYR A 174 -1.87 -22.06 3.39
CA TYR A 174 -0.63 -22.78 3.63
C TYR A 174 0.46 -22.25 2.71
N VAL A 175 1.70 -22.18 3.21
CA VAL A 175 2.87 -21.81 2.42
C VAL A 175 3.90 -22.94 2.45
N CYS A 176 4.37 -23.32 1.26
CA CYS A 176 5.31 -24.41 1.03
C CYS A 176 6.46 -23.95 0.14
N LEU A 177 7.71 -24.19 0.51
CA LEU A 177 8.86 -23.91 -0.36
C LEU A 177 8.84 -24.89 -1.56
N MET A 178 8.77 -24.40 -2.79
CA MET A 178 8.86 -25.26 -3.98
C MET A 178 10.31 -25.76 -4.16
N PRO A 179 10.58 -27.07 -4.18
CA PRO A 179 11.94 -27.59 -4.34
C PRO A 179 12.49 -27.43 -5.78
N GLU A 180 13.80 -27.30 -5.94
CA GLU A 180 14.47 -27.15 -7.25
C GLU A 180 14.08 -28.18 -8.33
N PRO A 181 13.90 -29.49 -8.01
CA PRO A 181 13.40 -30.46 -9.00
C PRO A 181 12.01 -30.13 -9.57
N ALA A 182 11.14 -29.49 -8.77
CA ALA A 182 9.82 -29.04 -9.22
C ALA A 182 9.89 -27.69 -9.96
N ARG A 183 10.77 -26.76 -9.54
CA ARG A 183 11.04 -25.48 -10.25
C ARG A 183 11.56 -25.67 -11.67
N SER A 184 12.26 -26.79 -11.91
CA SER A 184 12.86 -27.14 -13.20
C SER A 184 11.86 -27.69 -14.23
N LEU A 185 10.58 -27.83 -13.88
CA LEU A 185 9.54 -28.36 -14.77
C LEU A 185 9.01 -27.29 -15.73
N GLN A 186 8.83 -27.65 -17.00
CA GLN A 186 8.35 -26.74 -18.05
C GLN A 186 6.90 -26.25 -17.85
N LEU A 187 6.10 -27.01 -17.09
CA LEU A 187 4.76 -26.65 -16.65
C LEU A 187 4.70 -26.85 -15.14
N LEU A 188 4.58 -25.76 -14.39
CA LEU A 188 4.48 -25.80 -12.93
C LEU A 188 3.01 -26.07 -12.54
N GLN A 189 2.79 -27.00 -11.62
CA GLN A 189 1.46 -27.40 -11.14
C GLN A 189 1.29 -27.08 -9.65
N ALA A 190 0.04 -26.93 -9.19
CA ALA A 190 -0.25 -26.74 -7.79
C ALA A 190 0.20 -27.98 -6.97
N PRO A 191 0.82 -27.79 -5.78
CA PRO A 191 1.15 -28.90 -4.90
C PRO A 191 -0.09 -29.44 -4.21
N LEU A 192 -0.12 -30.76 -3.99
CA LEU A 192 -1.16 -31.41 -3.19
C LEU A 192 -0.81 -31.31 -1.70
N LEU A 193 -1.75 -30.84 -0.87
CA LEU A 193 -1.60 -30.77 0.59
C LEU A 193 -1.94 -32.12 1.22
N LEU A 194 -0.93 -32.82 1.71
CA LEU A 194 -1.06 -34.12 2.36
C LEU A 194 -1.00 -33.99 3.90
N PRO A 195 -1.85 -34.72 4.65
CA PRO A 195 -1.61 -35.00 6.06
C PRO A 195 -0.30 -35.80 6.20
N ALA A 196 0.47 -35.56 7.26
CA ALA A 196 1.79 -36.18 7.47
C ALA A 196 1.82 -37.74 7.58
N SER A 197 0.66 -38.40 7.57
CA SER A 197 0.50 -39.86 7.60
C SER A 197 0.14 -40.49 6.24
N ALA A 198 -0.05 -39.72 5.17
CA ALA A 198 -0.43 -40.23 3.87
C ALA A 198 0.78 -40.68 3.03
N SER A 199 0.94 -42.01 2.84
CA SER A 199 1.76 -42.56 1.76
C SER A 199 1.15 -42.20 0.40
N SER A 200 1.98 -41.89 -0.59
CA SER A 200 1.53 -41.43 -1.91
C SER A 200 0.52 -42.37 -2.57
N ALA A 201 -0.66 -41.84 -2.88
CA ALA A 201 -1.69 -42.46 -3.70
C ALA A 201 -2.01 -41.56 -4.90
N ASP A 202 -2.61 -42.11 -5.95
CA ASP A 202 -2.85 -41.41 -7.22
C ASP A 202 -3.64 -40.10 -7.06
N CYS A 203 -3.20 -39.05 -7.79
CA CYS A 203 -3.78 -37.70 -7.71
C CYS A 203 -5.00 -37.53 -8.64
N PRO A 204 -6.22 -37.31 -8.12
CA PRO A 204 -7.36 -36.81 -8.89
C PRO A 204 -7.29 -35.28 -9.00
N ASP A 205 -7.76 -34.73 -10.13
CA ASP A 205 -7.86 -33.32 -10.52
C ASP A 205 -6.66 -32.38 -10.27
N ARG A 206 -6.21 -31.77 -11.37
CA ARG A 206 -4.99 -30.94 -11.42
C ARG A 206 -5.36 -29.47 -11.49
N THR A 207 -5.33 -28.77 -10.36
CA THR A 207 -5.53 -27.31 -10.34
C THR A 207 -4.33 -26.56 -10.91
N SER A 208 -4.62 -25.50 -11.66
CA SER A 208 -3.60 -24.59 -12.20
C SER A 208 -2.90 -23.80 -11.09
N LEU A 209 -1.60 -23.55 -11.26
CA LEU A 209 -0.80 -22.68 -10.39
C LEU A 209 -0.70 -21.29 -11.01
N LEU A 210 -1.24 -20.26 -10.36
CA LEU A 210 -1.02 -18.87 -10.78
C LEU A 210 0.36 -18.38 -10.35
N ASN A 211 0.93 -17.43 -11.08
CA ASN A 211 2.20 -16.78 -10.72
C ASN A 211 1.94 -15.37 -10.17
N TRP A 212 2.47 -15.05 -9.00
CA TRP A 212 2.38 -13.70 -8.41
C TRP A 212 3.10 -12.62 -9.22
N SER A 213 3.87 -12.97 -10.25
CA SER A 213 4.33 -11.99 -11.24
C SER A 213 3.16 -11.42 -12.07
N ASP A 214 2.19 -12.25 -12.43
CA ASP A 214 1.18 -11.97 -13.46
C ASP A 214 -0.06 -11.24 -12.91
N ARG A 215 -1.05 -11.00 -13.77
CA ARG A 215 -2.32 -10.36 -13.36
C ARG A 215 -3.14 -11.35 -12.52
N ILE A 216 -3.57 -10.94 -11.33
CA ILE A 216 -4.33 -11.81 -10.43
C ILE A 216 -5.33 -11.02 -9.57
N ALA A 217 -6.55 -11.52 -9.45
CA ALA A 217 -7.52 -11.17 -8.40
C ALA A 217 -7.31 -12.11 -7.21
N PHE A 218 -6.86 -11.55 -6.07
CA PHE A 218 -6.21 -12.31 -5.00
C PHE A 218 -7.04 -12.45 -3.72
N THR A 219 -7.91 -11.49 -3.40
CA THR A 219 -8.93 -11.65 -2.35
C THR A 219 -10.16 -10.83 -2.68
N SER A 220 -11.30 -11.14 -2.02
CA SER A 220 -12.44 -10.23 -1.95
C SER A 220 -12.75 -9.89 -0.50
N VAL A 221 -13.72 -9.01 -0.24
CA VAL A 221 -14.47 -8.95 1.03
C VAL A 221 -15.87 -8.38 0.78
N THR A 222 -16.87 -8.85 1.53
CA THR A 222 -18.23 -8.27 1.50
C THR A 222 -18.35 -7.18 2.56
N LEU A 223 -19.00 -6.07 2.23
CA LEU A 223 -19.21 -4.93 3.13
C LEU A 223 -20.60 -4.99 3.78
N ASP A 224 -20.78 -4.29 4.91
CA ASP A 224 -22.07 -4.11 5.60
C ASP A 224 -23.17 -3.53 4.67
N SER A 225 -22.80 -2.85 3.57
CA SER A 225 -23.72 -2.35 2.54
C SER A 225 -24.17 -3.40 1.51
N GLY A 226 -23.66 -4.63 1.59
CA GLY A 226 -23.87 -5.71 0.63
C GLY A 226 -22.94 -5.69 -0.59
N ASP A 227 -22.17 -4.62 -0.82
CA ASP A 227 -21.20 -4.56 -1.92
C ASP A 227 -19.99 -5.48 -1.66
N VAL A 228 -19.35 -5.92 -2.74
CA VAL A 228 -18.14 -6.75 -2.70
C VAL A 228 -16.94 -5.92 -3.16
N LEU A 229 -15.90 -5.81 -2.34
CA LEU A 229 -14.59 -5.34 -2.81
C LEU A 229 -13.83 -6.51 -3.39
N VAL A 230 -13.30 -6.36 -4.59
CA VAL A 230 -12.42 -7.32 -5.27
C VAL A 230 -11.04 -6.70 -5.37
N PHE A 231 -10.03 -7.38 -4.83
CA PHE A 231 -8.66 -6.92 -4.81
C PHE A 231 -7.86 -7.62 -5.92
N ALA A 232 -7.39 -6.84 -6.90
CA ALA A 232 -6.75 -7.36 -8.11
C ALA A 232 -5.58 -6.49 -8.57
N LYS A 233 -4.50 -7.14 -9.04
CA LYS A 233 -3.31 -6.45 -9.60
C LYS A 233 -3.23 -6.62 -11.11
N GLY A 234 -2.79 -5.57 -11.79
CA GLY A 234 -2.71 -5.53 -13.26
C GLY A 234 -4.01 -5.15 -13.97
N VAL A 235 -4.98 -4.54 -13.27
CA VAL A 235 -6.19 -3.96 -13.87
C VAL A 235 -5.80 -2.81 -14.80
N ASN A 236 -6.19 -2.88 -16.08
CA ASN A 236 -5.94 -1.81 -17.04
C ASN A 236 -7.02 -0.72 -16.95
N HIS A 237 -6.88 0.18 -15.98
CA HIS A 237 -7.78 1.32 -15.80
C HIS A 237 -7.81 2.30 -16.99
N ALA A 238 -6.84 2.22 -17.92
CA ALA A 238 -6.81 3.03 -19.14
C ALA A 238 -7.63 2.44 -20.30
N ALA A 239 -8.04 1.16 -20.23
CA ALA A 239 -8.91 0.53 -21.24
C ALA A 239 -10.42 0.89 -21.07
N GLY A 240 -10.75 1.81 -20.16
CA GLY A 240 -12.12 2.29 -19.94
C GLY A 240 -12.82 1.59 -18.78
N ALA A 241 -14.10 1.28 -18.95
CA ALA A 241 -14.91 0.77 -17.84
C ALA A 241 -14.44 -0.63 -17.38
N VAL A 242 -14.33 -0.81 -16.07
CA VAL A 242 -14.07 -2.11 -15.43
C VAL A 242 -15.40 -2.79 -15.11
N ARG A 243 -15.46 -4.10 -15.36
CA ARG A 243 -16.59 -4.97 -15.03
C ARG A 243 -16.19 -5.99 -13.98
N CYS A 244 -17.11 -6.28 -13.09
CA CYS A 244 -17.03 -7.41 -12.16
C CYS A 244 -17.62 -8.65 -12.82
N VAL A 245 -17.05 -9.82 -12.55
CA VAL A 245 -17.44 -11.12 -13.12
C VAL A 245 -17.48 -12.16 -12.01
N TYR A 246 -18.60 -12.86 -11.89
CA TYR A 246 -18.82 -13.95 -10.95
C TYR A 246 -19.04 -15.24 -11.75
N ARG A 247 -18.28 -16.30 -11.41
CA ARG A 247 -18.39 -17.65 -11.97
C ARG A 247 -18.69 -18.65 -10.85
N HIS A 248 -19.36 -19.75 -11.13
CA HIS A 248 -19.47 -20.84 -10.15
C HIS A 248 -18.12 -21.56 -10.04
N CYS A 249 -17.67 -21.85 -8.81
CA CYS A 249 -16.47 -22.66 -8.62
C CYS A 249 -16.68 -24.08 -9.18
N GLY A 250 -15.75 -24.55 -10.00
CA GLY A 250 -15.86 -25.81 -10.75
C GLY A 250 -16.51 -25.67 -12.14
N ASP A 251 -16.93 -24.48 -12.56
CA ASP A 251 -17.42 -24.20 -13.91
C ASP A 251 -16.60 -23.07 -14.57
N ALA A 252 -15.60 -23.47 -15.36
CA ALA A 252 -14.71 -22.55 -16.08
C ALA A 252 -15.40 -21.72 -17.18
N HIS A 253 -16.66 -22.02 -17.52
CA HIS A 253 -17.39 -21.41 -18.64
C HIS A 253 -18.67 -20.67 -18.21
N GLY A 254 -19.30 -21.09 -17.11
CA GLY A 254 -20.50 -20.48 -16.52
C GLY A 254 -20.23 -19.15 -15.81
N VAL A 255 -20.35 -18.05 -16.55
CA VAL A 255 -20.50 -16.71 -15.94
C VAL A 255 -21.89 -16.59 -15.32
N ALA A 256 -21.96 -16.73 -14.00
CA ALA A 256 -23.19 -16.63 -13.22
C ALA A 256 -23.74 -15.20 -13.17
N ALA A 257 -22.86 -14.19 -13.13
CA ALA A 257 -23.24 -12.78 -13.18
C ALA A 257 -22.09 -11.88 -13.66
N SER A 258 -22.42 -10.73 -14.26
CA SER A 258 -21.45 -9.66 -14.49
C SER A 258 -22.10 -8.27 -14.47
N PHE A 259 -21.45 -7.34 -13.78
CA PHE A 259 -21.91 -5.96 -13.56
C PHE A 259 -20.81 -4.96 -13.92
N PRO A 260 -21.12 -3.70 -14.25
CA PRO A 260 -20.13 -2.63 -14.16
C PRO A 260 -19.63 -2.50 -12.71
N ALA A 261 -18.37 -2.13 -12.53
CA ALA A 261 -17.85 -1.74 -11.22
C ALA A 261 -18.46 -0.39 -10.80
N ILE A 262 -18.66 -0.21 -9.49
CA ILE A 262 -19.10 1.06 -8.87
C ILE A 262 -17.90 2.02 -8.81
N THR A 263 -16.75 1.51 -8.38
CA THR A 263 -15.44 2.18 -8.42
C THR A 263 -14.35 1.16 -8.75
N SER A 264 -13.27 1.59 -9.39
CA SER A 264 -12.08 0.77 -9.64
C SER A 264 -10.86 1.69 -9.59
N VAL A 265 -10.07 1.59 -8.52
CA VAL A 265 -8.94 2.49 -8.23
C VAL A 265 -7.81 1.68 -7.58
N GLN A 266 -6.56 1.95 -7.99
CA GLN A 266 -5.37 1.19 -7.55
C GLN A 266 -5.58 -0.33 -7.77
N GLN A 267 -5.57 -1.14 -6.70
CA GLN A 267 -5.87 -2.58 -6.74
C GLN A 267 -7.29 -2.93 -6.23
N VAL A 268 -8.14 -1.93 -5.96
CA VAL A 268 -9.46 -2.11 -5.32
C VAL A 268 -10.56 -1.85 -6.35
N THR A 269 -11.45 -2.82 -6.55
CA THR A 269 -12.66 -2.66 -7.36
C THR A 269 -13.90 -2.93 -6.50
N ARG A 270 -14.83 -1.98 -6.43
CA ARG A 270 -16.11 -2.14 -5.73
C ARG A 270 -17.17 -2.65 -6.70
N CYS A 271 -17.75 -3.79 -6.38
CA CYS A 271 -18.67 -4.55 -7.21
C CYS A 271 -20.06 -4.68 -6.54
N PRO A 272 -21.16 -4.52 -7.29
CA PRO A 272 -22.48 -4.93 -6.81
C PRO A 272 -22.51 -6.45 -6.58
N ALA A 273 -23.10 -6.89 -5.46
CA ALA A 273 -23.29 -8.32 -5.21
C ALA A 273 -24.29 -8.98 -6.19
N PRO A 274 -24.11 -10.27 -6.51
CA PRO A 274 -25.03 -11.00 -7.38
C PRO A 274 -26.43 -11.20 -6.73
N PRO A 275 -27.53 -11.15 -7.51
CA PRO A 275 -28.89 -11.29 -7.01
C PRO A 275 -29.15 -12.56 -6.20
N MET A 276 -29.94 -12.42 -5.14
CA MET A 276 -30.22 -13.49 -4.16
C MET A 276 -30.85 -14.77 -4.72
N LEU A 277 -31.41 -14.74 -5.94
CA LEU A 277 -31.92 -15.94 -6.62
C LEU A 277 -30.82 -16.95 -7.03
N LEU A 278 -29.54 -16.56 -7.04
CA LEU A 278 -28.40 -17.46 -7.25
C LEU A 278 -27.79 -17.99 -5.93
N ASN A 279 -28.26 -17.50 -4.78
CA ASN A 279 -27.56 -17.63 -3.51
C ASN A 279 -28.15 -18.73 -2.62
N SER A 280 -27.78 -19.99 -2.88
CA SER A 280 -27.84 -21.03 -1.85
C SER A 280 -26.76 -20.78 -0.80
N ARG A 281 -26.99 -21.17 0.46
CA ARG A 281 -26.01 -21.05 1.57
C ARG A 281 -24.67 -21.75 1.31
N LYS A 282 -24.60 -22.61 0.30
CA LYS A 282 -23.40 -23.36 -0.10
C LYS A 282 -22.79 -22.91 -1.43
N THR A 283 -23.37 -21.92 -2.12
CA THR A 283 -22.81 -21.43 -3.39
C THR A 283 -21.60 -20.54 -3.11
N GLU A 284 -20.41 -21.02 -3.45
CA GLU A 284 -19.24 -20.17 -3.61
C GLU A 284 -19.07 -19.79 -5.07
N PHE A 285 -18.69 -18.53 -5.30
CA PHE A 285 -18.38 -17.99 -6.60
C PHE A 285 -16.90 -17.61 -6.66
N ARG A 286 -16.22 -17.90 -7.77
CA ARG A 286 -14.96 -17.21 -8.08
C ARG A 286 -15.33 -15.82 -8.59
N VAL A 287 -14.73 -14.79 -7.99
CA VAL A 287 -14.98 -13.39 -8.35
C VAL A 287 -13.73 -12.78 -8.97
N THR A 288 -13.90 -12.03 -10.05
CA THR A 288 -12.79 -11.33 -10.71
C THR A 288 -13.27 -10.05 -11.40
N VAL A 289 -12.33 -9.34 -12.02
CA VAL A 289 -12.56 -8.11 -12.78
C VAL A 289 -12.02 -8.24 -14.21
N ALA A 290 -12.64 -7.53 -15.14
CA ALA A 290 -12.24 -7.42 -16.54
C ALA A 290 -12.27 -5.94 -16.96
N ALA A 291 -11.25 -5.48 -17.66
CA ALA A 291 -11.30 -4.17 -18.32
C ALA A 291 -12.06 -4.28 -19.66
N THR A 292 -12.59 -3.17 -20.18
CA THR A 292 -13.33 -3.19 -21.45
C THR A 292 -12.40 -3.59 -22.60
N GLY A 293 -12.72 -4.68 -23.29
CA GLY A 293 -11.91 -5.23 -24.38
C GLY A 293 -10.78 -6.17 -23.95
N GLU A 294 -10.68 -6.54 -22.67
CA GLU A 294 -9.69 -7.49 -22.15
C GLU A 294 -10.36 -8.72 -21.51
N ASP A 295 -9.65 -9.86 -21.54
CA ASP A 295 -10.06 -11.06 -20.83
C ASP A 295 -10.11 -10.85 -19.30
N PRO A 296 -11.05 -11.48 -18.57
CA PRO A 296 -11.13 -11.39 -17.12
C PRO A 296 -9.84 -11.91 -16.45
N ILE A 297 -9.37 -11.17 -15.44
CA ILE A 297 -8.12 -11.46 -14.74
C ILE A 297 -8.20 -12.84 -14.07
N PRO A 298 -7.15 -13.69 -14.14
CA PRO A 298 -7.07 -14.94 -13.39
C PRO A 298 -7.33 -14.70 -11.89
N SER A 299 -8.10 -15.57 -11.24
CA SER A 299 -8.54 -15.30 -9.87
C SER A 299 -8.41 -16.51 -8.97
N ILE A 300 -7.90 -16.24 -7.76
CA ILE A 300 -8.06 -17.08 -6.58
C ILE A 300 -9.10 -16.49 -5.62
N ALA A 301 -9.46 -15.21 -5.77
CA ALA A 301 -10.47 -14.53 -4.98
C ALA A 301 -11.85 -15.19 -5.14
N THR A 302 -12.43 -15.63 -4.01
CA THR A 302 -13.80 -16.14 -3.95
C THR A 302 -14.74 -15.15 -3.26
N TYR A 303 -16.03 -15.34 -3.49
CA TYR A 303 -17.14 -14.66 -2.84
C TYR A 303 -18.15 -15.71 -2.39
N ARG A 304 -18.52 -15.69 -1.11
CA ARG A 304 -19.63 -16.47 -0.56
C ARG A 304 -20.72 -15.50 -0.09
N PRO A 305 -21.98 -15.63 -0.52
CA PRO A 305 -23.07 -14.78 -0.04
C PRO A 305 -23.26 -14.95 1.47
N GLN A 306 -22.98 -13.91 2.25
CA GLN A 306 -23.39 -13.88 3.65
C GLN A 306 -24.92 -13.88 3.72
N GLN A 307 -25.48 -14.72 4.58
CA GLN A 307 -26.80 -14.45 5.14
C GLN A 307 -26.62 -13.59 6.39
N SER A 308 -27.54 -12.65 6.60
CA SER A 308 -27.73 -12.04 7.91
C SER A 308 -28.19 -13.13 8.88
N GLU A 309 -27.24 -13.67 9.66
CA GLU A 309 -27.59 -14.62 10.72
C GLU A 309 -28.27 -13.87 11.86
N SER A 310 -29.55 -14.18 12.03
CA SER A 310 -30.51 -13.53 12.93
C SER A 310 -30.91 -12.09 12.57
N GLY A 311 -32.22 -11.86 12.45
CA GLY A 311 -32.83 -10.53 12.54
C GLY A 311 -32.86 -9.97 13.96
N LEU A 312 -31.87 -10.31 14.79
CA LEU A 312 -31.65 -9.64 16.06
C LEU A 312 -31.12 -8.24 15.75
N VAL A 313 -31.73 -7.21 16.34
CA VAL A 313 -31.16 -5.87 16.33
C VAL A 313 -29.92 -5.89 17.22
N VAL A 314 -28.77 -6.20 16.62
CA VAL A 314 -27.48 -5.98 17.25
C VAL A 314 -27.36 -4.49 17.49
N THR A 315 -27.60 -4.06 18.73
CA THR A 315 -27.31 -2.69 19.15
C THR A 315 -25.84 -2.42 18.82
N PRO A 316 -25.52 -1.44 17.96
CA PRO A 316 -24.18 -1.31 17.42
C PRO A 316 -23.19 -1.16 18.56
N ALA A 317 -22.25 -2.11 18.64
CA ALA A 317 -21.21 -2.07 19.66
C ALA A 317 -20.47 -0.72 19.57
N ARG A 318 -20.22 -0.09 20.72
CA ARG A 318 -19.59 1.23 20.77
C ARG A 318 -18.24 1.16 20.04
N LYS A 319 -18.12 1.85 18.90
CA LYS A 319 -16.86 1.94 18.13
C LYS A 319 -15.71 2.29 19.08
N ASN A 320 -14.60 1.57 18.95
CA ASN A 320 -13.31 1.95 19.52
C ASN A 320 -12.96 3.36 19.02
N LEU A 321 -12.47 4.25 19.91
CA LEU A 321 -12.32 5.66 19.52
C LEU A 321 -11.10 5.85 18.61
N ILE A 322 -9.99 5.20 18.96
CA ILE A 322 -8.77 5.16 18.15
C ILE A 322 -8.28 3.72 18.05
N CYS A 323 -8.12 3.24 16.82
CA CYS A 323 -7.47 1.97 16.50
C CYS A 323 -6.11 2.24 15.84
N ALA A 324 -5.15 1.31 15.98
CA ALA A 324 -3.90 1.33 15.20
C ALA A 324 -3.91 0.21 14.17
N CYS A 325 -3.59 0.52 12.91
CA CYS A 325 -3.55 -0.44 11.81
C CYS A 325 -2.15 -0.47 11.19
N THR A 326 -1.58 -1.66 11.03
CA THR A 326 -0.23 -1.82 10.49
C THR A 326 -0.06 -3.16 9.76
N MET A 327 1.03 -3.30 8.99
CA MET A 327 1.40 -4.53 8.29
C MET A 327 2.75 -5.03 8.80
N VAL A 328 2.80 -6.29 9.21
CA VAL A 328 3.94 -6.88 9.94
C VAL A 328 4.59 -8.02 9.17
N HIS A 329 5.89 -8.20 9.36
CA HIS A 329 6.66 -9.37 8.96
C HIS A 329 7.91 -9.50 9.82
N ASN A 330 7.98 -10.53 10.67
CA ASN A 330 9.09 -10.79 11.59
C ASN A 330 9.41 -9.60 12.54
N VAL A 331 8.45 -9.24 13.39
CA VAL A 331 8.48 -8.02 14.22
C VAL A 331 8.42 -8.24 15.73
N SER A 332 8.45 -9.49 16.23
CA SER A 332 8.17 -9.82 17.65
C SER A 332 8.83 -8.89 18.67
N LYS A 333 10.15 -8.68 18.50
CA LYS A 333 10.98 -7.85 19.38
C LYS A 333 10.58 -6.37 19.45
N PHE A 334 9.85 -5.84 18.47
CA PHE A 334 9.31 -4.47 18.51
C PHE A 334 7.87 -4.44 19.02
N LEU A 335 7.13 -5.53 18.81
CA LEU A 335 5.67 -5.56 18.97
C LEU A 335 5.24 -5.24 20.41
N ARG A 336 5.94 -5.78 21.42
CA ARG A 336 5.55 -5.61 22.82
C ARG A 336 5.70 -4.15 23.29
N GLU A 337 6.85 -3.53 23.05
CA GLU A 337 7.09 -2.11 23.34
C GLU A 337 6.07 -1.21 22.63
N TRP A 338 5.86 -1.45 21.33
CA TRP A 338 4.95 -0.66 20.49
C TRP A 338 3.47 -0.79 20.91
N VAL A 339 2.99 -2.01 21.20
CA VAL A 339 1.61 -2.24 21.64
C VAL A 339 1.37 -1.65 23.03
N LEU A 340 2.23 -1.92 24.00
CA LEU A 340 2.05 -1.46 25.39
C LEU A 340 2.07 0.07 25.46
N TYR A 341 3.01 0.72 24.78
CA TYR A 341 3.07 2.19 24.69
C TYR A 341 1.77 2.77 24.15
N HIS A 342 1.32 2.31 22.97
CA HIS A 342 0.16 2.87 22.30
C HIS A 342 -1.15 2.58 23.04
N ALA A 343 -1.29 1.43 23.69
CA ALA A 343 -2.44 1.11 24.52
C ALA A 343 -2.57 2.08 25.71
N ALA A 344 -1.43 2.42 26.35
CA ALA A 344 -1.38 3.32 27.49
C ALA A 344 -1.72 4.78 27.12
N VAL A 345 -1.31 5.27 25.95
CA VAL A 345 -1.63 6.64 25.48
C VAL A 345 -2.99 6.77 24.78
N GLY A 346 -3.69 5.67 24.47
CA GLY A 346 -5.11 5.72 24.05
C GLY A 346 -5.51 4.99 22.78
N VAL A 347 -4.73 4.03 22.28
CA VAL A 347 -5.23 3.05 21.31
C VAL A 347 -6.11 2.04 22.02
N ASP A 348 -7.35 1.90 21.55
CA ASP A 348 -8.34 0.97 22.09
C ASP A 348 -8.27 -0.42 21.43
N HIS A 349 -7.82 -0.51 20.17
CA HIS A 349 -7.72 -1.77 19.42
C HIS A 349 -6.58 -1.75 18.38
N PHE A 350 -5.90 -2.87 18.20
CA PHE A 350 -4.81 -3.04 17.23
C PHE A 350 -5.21 -3.99 16.10
N ILE A 351 -4.91 -3.63 14.85
CA ILE A 351 -5.25 -4.38 13.65
C ILE A 351 -3.93 -4.70 12.92
N LEU A 352 -3.49 -5.95 13.01
CA LEU A 352 -2.19 -6.39 12.52
C LEU A 352 -2.36 -7.27 11.27
N TYR A 353 -1.93 -6.79 10.10
CA TYR A 353 -1.91 -7.56 8.86
C TYR A 353 -0.59 -8.33 8.75
N ASP A 354 -0.60 -9.63 9.01
CA ASP A 354 0.60 -10.46 9.02
C ASP A 354 0.97 -10.96 7.61
N ASN A 355 2.11 -10.50 7.10
CA ASN A 355 2.67 -10.86 5.80
C ASN A 355 3.53 -12.14 5.93
N GLY A 356 3.02 -13.15 6.63
CA GLY A 356 3.65 -14.45 6.84
C GLY A 356 4.91 -14.39 7.71
N SER A 357 4.77 -13.92 8.94
CA SER A 357 5.85 -13.92 9.94
C SER A 357 6.29 -15.36 10.30
N LYS A 358 7.58 -15.51 10.64
CA LYS A 358 8.25 -16.79 10.94
C LYS A 358 9.04 -16.76 12.26
N ASP A 359 8.91 -15.68 13.02
CA ASP A 359 9.32 -15.54 14.43
C ASP A 359 8.14 -15.87 15.37
N ASP A 360 8.32 -15.61 16.67
CA ASP A 360 7.36 -15.82 17.76
C ASP A 360 6.15 -14.85 17.74
N PHE A 361 5.84 -14.21 16.60
CA PHE A 361 4.81 -13.17 16.48
C PHE A 361 3.44 -13.60 17.04
N ALA A 362 3.02 -14.83 16.73
CA ALA A 362 1.75 -15.38 17.21
C ALA A 362 1.73 -15.58 18.74
N GLU A 363 2.88 -15.92 19.34
CA GLU A 363 3.04 -16.07 20.79
C GLU A 363 3.03 -14.71 21.49
N GLN A 364 3.75 -13.71 20.97
CA GLN A 364 3.72 -12.34 21.50
C GLN A 364 2.31 -11.74 21.45
N VAL A 365 1.56 -11.94 20.36
CA VAL A 365 0.16 -11.52 20.28
C VAL A 365 -0.72 -12.29 21.28
N ALA A 366 -0.50 -13.59 21.49
CA ALA A 366 -1.25 -14.37 22.48
C ALA A 366 -1.01 -13.86 23.91
N HIS A 367 0.26 -13.55 24.26
CA HIS A 367 0.61 -12.94 25.54
C HIS A 367 -0.03 -11.56 25.71
N LEU A 368 0.06 -10.68 24.72
CA LEU A 368 -0.58 -9.35 24.77
C LEU A 368 -2.11 -9.43 24.90
N ARG A 369 -2.77 -10.38 24.22
CA ARG A 369 -4.21 -10.66 24.38
C ARG A 369 -4.55 -11.17 25.79
N SER A 370 -3.72 -12.03 26.37
CA SER A 370 -3.92 -12.53 27.75
C SER A 370 -3.75 -11.44 28.81
N ALA A 371 -2.93 -10.41 28.53
CA ALA A 371 -2.82 -9.18 29.32
C ALA A 371 -4.00 -8.19 29.08
N GLY A 372 -5.05 -8.60 28.36
CA GLY A 372 -6.26 -7.80 28.13
C GLY A 372 -6.16 -6.80 26.98
N ILE A 373 -5.07 -6.80 26.19
CA ILE A 373 -4.94 -5.90 25.04
C ILE A 373 -5.78 -6.41 23.86
N SER A 374 -6.62 -5.53 23.31
CA SER A 374 -7.51 -5.85 22.21
C SER A 374 -6.77 -5.84 20.87
N ILE A 375 -6.48 -7.03 20.31
CA ILE A 375 -5.71 -7.19 19.07
C ILE A 375 -6.43 -8.12 18.08
N SER A 376 -6.66 -7.65 16.86
CA SER A 376 -7.01 -8.44 15.68
C SER A 376 -5.77 -8.76 14.83
N THR A 377 -5.68 -9.98 14.31
CA THR A 377 -4.60 -10.45 13.43
C THR A 377 -5.18 -11.04 12.16
N LEU A 378 -4.82 -10.50 11.01
CA LEU A 378 -5.34 -10.90 9.70
C LEU A 378 -4.19 -11.41 8.83
N PRO A 379 -4.23 -12.66 8.34
CA PRO A 379 -3.24 -13.16 7.40
C PRO A 379 -3.33 -12.43 6.05
N TRP A 380 -2.20 -11.88 5.60
CA TRP A 380 -2.12 -11.07 4.40
C TRP A 380 -0.85 -11.42 3.59
N PRO A 381 -0.76 -12.61 2.97
CA PRO A 381 0.44 -13.10 2.26
C PRO A 381 0.79 -12.32 0.98
N TRP A 382 0.05 -11.27 0.66
CA TRP A 382 0.11 -10.54 -0.60
C TRP A 382 1.31 -9.59 -0.63
N ILE A 383 2.35 -9.96 -1.40
CA ILE A 383 3.62 -9.23 -1.46
C ILE A 383 3.42 -7.90 -2.21
N LYS A 384 3.90 -6.80 -1.59
CA LYS A 384 3.71 -5.40 -2.05
C LYS A 384 2.24 -4.94 -2.15
N MET A 385 1.37 -5.40 -1.25
CA MET A 385 -0.05 -5.00 -1.21
C MET A 385 -0.40 -4.28 0.10
N GLN A 386 0.34 -3.22 0.46
CA GLN A 386 0.13 -2.50 1.72
C GLN A 386 -1.08 -1.57 1.63
N GLU A 387 -1.17 -0.79 0.57
CA GLU A 387 -2.28 0.10 0.24
C GLU A 387 -3.60 -0.68 0.17
N ALA A 388 -3.59 -1.85 -0.48
CA ALA A 388 -4.75 -2.76 -0.52
C ALA A 388 -5.13 -3.31 0.87
N GLY A 389 -4.16 -3.64 1.72
CA GLY A 389 -4.42 -4.07 3.11
C GLY A 389 -5.00 -2.95 3.97
N PHE A 390 -4.57 -1.71 3.74
CA PHE A 390 -5.09 -0.54 4.42
C PHE A 390 -6.49 -0.13 3.89
N SER A 391 -6.76 -0.26 2.58
CA SER A 391 -8.13 -0.18 2.03
C SER A 391 -9.05 -1.24 2.62
N HIS A 392 -8.59 -2.50 2.72
CA HIS A 392 -9.35 -3.58 3.37
C HIS A 392 -9.65 -3.22 4.83
N SER A 393 -8.67 -2.69 5.57
CA SER A 393 -8.86 -2.26 6.96
C SER A 393 -9.89 -1.14 7.09
N ALA A 394 -9.75 -0.07 6.30
CA ALA A 394 -10.65 1.08 6.29
C ALA A 394 -12.08 0.74 5.85
N ALA A 395 -12.27 -0.34 5.09
CA ALA A 395 -13.58 -0.84 4.69
C ALA A 395 -14.22 -1.77 5.74
N THR A 396 -13.43 -2.69 6.31
CA THR A 396 -13.94 -3.76 7.21
C THR A 396 -14.11 -3.32 8.66
N HIS A 397 -13.45 -2.24 9.09
CA HIS A 397 -13.49 -1.78 10.48
C HIS A 397 -14.37 -0.54 10.70
N GLN A 398 -15.17 -0.12 9.71
CA GLN A 398 -16.04 1.06 9.84
C GLN A 398 -17.04 0.95 11.00
N SER A 399 -17.56 -0.25 11.25
CA SER A 399 -18.48 -0.56 12.35
C SER A 399 -17.81 -0.75 13.71
N SER A 400 -16.48 -0.92 13.78
CA SER A 400 -15.72 -1.24 15.01
C SER A 400 -14.71 -0.17 15.45
N CYS A 401 -14.28 0.73 14.57
CA CYS A 401 -13.30 1.79 14.82
C CYS A 401 -13.83 3.15 14.32
N LYS A 402 -13.65 4.23 15.08
CA LYS A 402 -13.95 5.60 14.62
C LYS A 402 -12.74 6.20 13.87
N TRP A 403 -11.62 6.37 14.57
CA TRP A 403 -10.35 6.78 13.97
C TRP A 403 -9.41 5.58 13.82
N VAL A 404 -8.62 5.54 12.75
CA VAL A 404 -7.51 4.59 12.57
C VAL A 404 -6.21 5.35 12.33
N ALA A 405 -5.19 5.06 13.12
CA ALA A 405 -3.81 5.47 12.88
C ALA A 405 -3.11 4.45 11.97
N PHE A 406 -2.61 4.90 10.82
CA PHE A 406 -1.86 4.06 9.87
C PHE A 406 -0.36 4.32 10.02
N ILE A 407 0.26 3.58 10.93
CA ILE A 407 1.66 3.74 11.40
C ILE A 407 2.37 2.38 11.44
N ASP A 408 3.69 2.38 11.31
CA ASP A 408 4.51 1.17 11.33
C ASP A 408 4.93 0.79 12.77
N VAL A 409 5.35 -0.45 13.02
CA VAL A 409 5.69 -0.95 14.38
C VAL A 409 6.93 -0.31 15.01
N ASP A 410 7.74 0.40 14.22
CA ASP A 410 8.83 1.23 14.69
C ASP A 410 8.47 2.73 14.73
N GLU A 411 7.18 3.05 14.82
CA GLU A 411 6.66 4.42 14.84
C GLU A 411 5.76 4.72 16.04
N PHE A 412 6.09 5.80 16.75
CA PHE A 412 5.50 6.14 18.04
C PHE A 412 4.89 7.54 18.02
N ILE A 413 3.57 7.62 18.24
CA ILE A 413 2.84 8.90 18.29
C ILE A 413 3.08 9.57 19.65
N PHE A 414 3.62 10.78 19.63
CA PHE A 414 4.06 11.51 20.82
C PHE A 414 3.75 13.01 20.75
N SER A 415 3.31 13.63 21.85
CA SER A 415 3.28 15.09 22.00
C SER A 415 4.34 15.58 22.99
N PRO A 416 5.21 16.54 22.62
CA PRO A 416 6.11 17.22 23.56
C PRO A 416 5.42 17.81 24.79
N ASN A 417 4.12 18.15 24.69
CA ASN A 417 3.33 18.67 25.80
C ASN A 417 3.14 17.64 26.93
N TRP A 418 3.31 16.34 26.65
CA TRP A 418 3.22 15.28 27.66
C TRP A 418 4.47 15.21 28.58
N LYS A 419 5.54 15.97 28.33
CA LYS A 419 6.79 15.92 29.14
C LYS A 419 6.57 16.10 30.64
N GLY A 420 5.56 16.88 31.04
CA GLY A 420 5.17 17.09 32.45
C GLY A 420 4.26 16.02 33.07
N SER A 421 3.88 14.97 32.33
CA SER A 421 2.92 13.98 32.83
C SER A 421 3.57 12.85 33.62
N GLU A 422 3.12 12.63 34.85
CA GLU A 422 3.61 11.56 35.72
C GLU A 422 3.28 10.15 35.20
N LYS A 423 2.16 10.00 34.48
CA LYS A 423 1.63 8.71 34.00
C LYS A 423 1.01 8.84 32.62
N PRO A 424 0.95 7.78 31.81
CA PRO A 424 0.19 7.78 30.56
C PRO A 424 -1.31 7.85 30.84
N SER A 425 -2.10 8.24 29.85
CA SER A 425 -3.57 8.26 29.92
C SER A 425 -4.16 8.04 28.54
N LYS A 426 -5.27 7.29 28.46
CA LYS A 426 -6.03 7.13 27.21
C LYS A 426 -6.52 8.45 26.60
N SER A 427 -6.61 9.53 27.39
CA SER A 427 -6.97 10.86 26.89
C SER A 427 -5.87 11.52 26.03
N MET A 428 -4.65 10.97 26.01
CA MET A 428 -3.50 11.58 25.32
C MET A 428 -3.63 11.57 23.80
N LEU A 429 -3.89 10.41 23.18
CA LEU A 429 -4.20 10.35 21.75
C LEU A 429 -5.58 10.96 21.41
N GLN A 430 -6.52 10.93 22.35
CA GLN A 430 -7.84 11.56 22.17
C GLN A 430 -7.76 13.08 22.01
N ALA A 431 -6.75 13.73 22.60
CA ALA A 431 -6.46 15.15 22.41
C ALA A 431 -5.74 15.48 21.08
N ILE A 432 -5.29 14.47 20.32
CA ILE A 432 -4.67 14.65 18.99
C ILE A 432 -5.74 14.69 17.88
N VAL A 433 -6.81 13.89 18.03
CA VAL A 433 -7.92 13.88 17.07
C VAL A 433 -8.89 15.05 17.33
N PRO A 434 -9.34 15.78 16.30
CA PRO A 434 -10.17 16.96 16.45
C PRO A 434 -11.62 16.62 16.80
N VAL A 435 -12.31 17.63 17.32
CA VAL A 435 -13.77 17.62 17.58
C VAL A 435 -14.55 18.15 16.36
N ASP A 436 -13.91 18.95 15.50
CA ASP A 436 -14.45 19.48 14.24
C ASP A 436 -15.10 18.38 13.38
N PRO A 437 -16.41 18.47 13.06
CA PRO A 437 -17.13 17.39 12.39
C PRO A 437 -16.76 17.21 10.91
N ASP A 438 -16.10 18.20 10.29
CA ASP A 438 -15.66 18.19 8.90
C ASP A 438 -14.20 17.74 8.73
N VAL A 439 -13.48 17.38 9.81
CA VAL A 439 -12.11 16.87 9.67
C VAL A 439 -12.11 15.34 9.53
N GLY A 440 -11.76 14.88 8.33
CA GLY A 440 -11.64 13.44 8.03
C GLY A 440 -10.26 12.85 8.30
N GLN A 441 -9.22 13.68 8.43
CA GLN A 441 -7.82 13.22 8.48
C GLN A 441 -6.91 14.20 9.22
N VAL A 442 -6.01 13.68 10.05
CA VAL A 442 -5.06 14.46 10.87
C VAL A 442 -3.64 14.03 10.51
N TYR A 443 -2.84 14.94 9.96
CA TYR A 443 -1.44 14.73 9.67
C TYR A 443 -0.55 15.11 10.87
N LEU A 444 0.39 14.22 11.20
CA LEU A 444 1.41 14.40 12.24
C LEU A 444 2.81 14.42 11.62
N PRO A 445 3.65 15.45 11.84
CA PRO A 445 5.02 15.49 11.33
C PRO A 445 5.84 14.29 11.83
N CYS A 446 6.56 13.62 10.94
CA CYS A 446 7.33 12.43 11.25
C CYS A 446 8.84 12.74 11.23
N PHE A 447 9.52 12.29 12.29
CA PHE A 447 10.95 12.51 12.52
C PHE A 447 11.69 11.18 12.48
N ASP A 448 12.57 11.02 11.48
CA ASP A 448 13.41 9.83 11.32
C ASP A 448 14.54 9.80 12.38
N PHE A 449 14.45 8.87 13.33
CA PHE A 449 15.46 8.57 14.34
C PHE A 449 16.61 7.71 13.80
N ALA A 450 17.75 7.83 14.47
CA ALA A 450 19.07 7.39 14.04
C ALA A 450 19.69 6.35 14.99
N PRO A 451 20.73 5.59 14.56
CA PRO A 451 21.25 4.45 15.34
C PRO A 451 21.87 4.85 16.69
N SER A 452 22.14 6.14 16.92
CA SER A 452 22.46 6.72 18.22
C SER A 452 23.71 6.18 18.92
N GLY A 453 24.62 5.54 18.17
CA GLY A 453 25.82 4.86 18.67
C GLY A 453 25.65 3.34 18.81
N GLN A 454 24.44 2.81 18.65
CA GLN A 454 24.14 1.38 18.81
C GLN A 454 24.61 0.56 17.60
N THR A 455 25.26 -0.57 17.87
CA THR A 455 25.68 -1.57 16.87
C THR A 455 24.76 -2.80 16.82
N SER A 456 23.93 -3.01 17.84
CA SER A 456 22.86 -4.02 17.91
C SER A 456 21.49 -3.39 18.17
N HIS A 457 20.44 -4.19 18.15
CA HIS A 457 19.18 -3.80 18.80
C HIS A 457 19.46 -3.49 20.29
N PRO A 458 18.90 -2.40 20.87
CA PRO A 458 18.99 -2.11 22.30
C PRO A 458 18.28 -3.19 23.12
N GLN A 459 18.74 -3.47 24.34
CA GLN A 459 18.04 -4.42 25.22
C GLN A 459 16.80 -3.77 25.87
N GLU A 460 16.78 -2.45 25.94
CA GLU A 460 15.82 -1.61 26.65
C GLU A 460 14.69 -1.08 25.76
N GLY A 461 14.61 -1.52 24.50
CA GLY A 461 13.64 -1.06 23.51
C GLY A 461 14.15 0.08 22.61
N VAL A 462 13.44 0.33 21.50
CA VAL A 462 13.79 1.36 20.51
C VAL A 462 13.63 2.77 21.06
N ILE A 463 12.67 3.00 21.96
CA ILE A 463 12.49 4.29 22.65
C ILE A 463 13.70 4.62 23.52
N GLN A 464 14.26 3.61 24.21
CA GLN A 464 15.34 3.81 25.17
C GLN A 464 16.71 3.88 24.49
N GLY A 465 16.98 3.05 23.49
CA GLY A 465 18.28 2.98 22.84
C GLY A 465 18.54 4.00 21.73
N TYR A 466 17.48 4.54 21.08
CA TYR A 466 17.62 5.49 19.97
C TYR A 466 17.17 6.90 20.39
N THR A 467 18.15 7.79 20.60
CA THR A 467 18.00 9.09 21.26
C THR A 467 18.48 10.29 20.42
N CYS A 468 18.79 10.06 19.14
CA CYS A 468 19.02 11.13 18.18
C CYS A 468 18.35 10.85 16.83
N ARG A 469 18.21 11.91 16.04
CA ARG A 469 17.44 11.93 14.80
C ARG A 469 17.95 12.98 13.81
N LEU A 470 17.42 12.93 12.61
CA LEU A 470 17.55 14.04 11.64
C LEU A 470 16.84 15.31 12.15
N LYS A 471 17.36 16.47 11.72
CA LYS A 471 16.77 17.80 11.94
C LYS A 471 15.61 18.06 10.98
N LYS A 472 15.72 17.57 9.74
CA LYS A 472 14.71 17.76 8.68
C LYS A 472 13.53 16.80 8.86
N ILE A 473 12.32 17.37 8.91
CA ILE A 473 11.07 16.61 8.75
C ILE A 473 10.98 16.18 7.28
N LEU A 474 10.97 14.88 7.03
CA LEU A 474 10.94 14.31 5.67
C LEU A 474 9.57 13.74 5.29
N ARG A 475 8.78 13.33 6.28
CA ARG A 475 7.49 12.64 6.11
C ARG A 475 6.51 13.11 7.19
N HIS A 476 5.32 12.56 7.13
CA HIS A 476 4.29 12.63 8.16
C HIS A 476 3.57 11.29 8.21
N LYS A 477 2.70 11.10 9.20
CA LYS A 477 1.74 9.98 9.28
C LYS A 477 0.35 10.54 9.54
N SER A 478 -0.69 9.70 9.49
CA SER A 478 -2.05 10.16 9.72
C SER A 478 -2.89 9.30 10.66
N LEU A 479 -3.87 9.97 11.26
CA LEU A 479 -5.07 9.35 11.82
C LEU A 479 -6.25 9.72 10.91
N VAL A 480 -7.07 8.74 10.55
CA VAL A 480 -8.15 8.88 9.56
C VAL A 480 -9.48 8.47 10.18
N LEU A 481 -10.50 9.32 10.03
CA LEU A 481 -11.88 9.05 10.43
C LEU A 481 -12.52 8.14 9.38
N LEU A 482 -12.82 6.89 9.74
CA LEU A 482 -13.27 5.90 8.74
C LEU A 482 -14.56 6.31 8.03
N ASP A 483 -15.48 6.96 8.75
CA ASP A 483 -16.74 7.46 8.20
C ASP A 483 -16.52 8.56 7.12
N ALA A 484 -15.33 9.20 7.08
CA ALA A 484 -14.95 10.23 6.11
C ALA A 484 -14.16 9.72 4.89
N VAL A 485 -13.67 8.47 4.91
CA VAL A 485 -12.92 7.88 3.79
C VAL A 485 -13.82 7.73 2.56
N ASP A 486 -13.28 8.06 1.38
CA ASP A 486 -14.01 7.96 0.11
C ASP A 486 -14.34 6.50 -0.30
N HIS A 487 -15.39 6.35 -1.10
CA HIS A 487 -15.87 5.06 -1.61
C HIS A 487 -14.95 4.38 -2.64
N SER A 488 -13.92 5.06 -3.13
CA SER A 488 -12.79 4.46 -3.85
C SER A 488 -11.81 3.69 -2.96
N LEU A 489 -11.71 4.04 -1.66
CA LEU A 489 -10.69 3.58 -0.71
C LEU A 489 -9.23 3.86 -1.16
N GLU A 490 -9.06 4.81 -2.08
CA GLU A 490 -7.76 5.25 -2.59
C GLU A 490 -6.88 5.77 -1.46
N ASN A 491 -5.64 5.28 -1.39
CA ASN A 491 -4.70 5.69 -0.36
C ASN A 491 -3.24 5.69 -0.83
N ALA A 492 -2.42 6.52 -0.18
CA ALA A 492 -0.97 6.55 -0.35
C ALA A 492 -0.27 6.11 0.95
N ILE A 493 -0.68 4.96 1.48
CA ILE A 493 -0.25 4.33 2.75
C ILE A 493 -0.61 5.14 4.02
N HIS A 494 -0.23 6.42 4.09
CA HIS A 494 -0.50 7.32 5.22
C HIS A 494 -1.42 8.50 4.85
N HIS A 495 -2.08 8.42 3.69
CA HIS A 495 -3.12 9.35 3.26
C HIS A 495 -4.28 8.53 2.70
N PHE A 496 -5.53 8.91 2.97
CA PHE A 496 -6.70 8.47 2.22
C PHE A 496 -7.33 9.64 1.47
N THR A 497 -7.91 9.35 0.31
CA THR A 497 -8.86 10.24 -0.37
C THR A 497 -10.14 10.30 0.47
N LEU A 498 -10.63 11.52 0.72
CA LEU A 498 -11.76 11.80 1.60
C LEU A 498 -13.03 12.12 0.79
N LYS A 499 -14.19 11.80 1.36
CA LYS A 499 -15.50 12.21 0.83
C LYS A 499 -15.60 13.73 0.74
N ALA A 500 -16.33 14.22 -0.26
CA ALA A 500 -16.67 15.63 -0.39
C ALA A 500 -17.30 16.19 0.91
N GLY A 501 -16.84 17.36 1.34
CA GLY A 501 -17.24 17.98 2.61
C GLY A 501 -16.28 17.71 3.78
N PHE A 502 -15.36 16.74 3.67
CA PHE A 502 -14.30 16.52 4.66
C PHE A 502 -12.95 17.15 4.25
N ARG A 503 -12.20 17.65 5.23
CA ARG A 503 -10.83 18.19 5.08
C ARG A 503 -9.79 17.37 5.85
N SER A 504 -8.53 17.50 5.42
CA SER A 504 -7.36 17.11 6.22
C SER A 504 -6.80 18.32 6.99
N ILE A 505 -6.25 18.10 8.19
CA ILE A 505 -5.53 19.14 8.97
C ILE A 505 -4.12 18.67 9.33
N TRP A 506 -3.26 19.61 9.71
CA TRP A 506 -1.97 19.33 10.38
C TRP A 506 -2.10 19.60 11.88
N ASN A 507 -1.81 18.60 12.72
CA ASN A 507 -1.70 18.80 14.16
C ASN A 507 -0.23 18.85 14.57
N MET A 508 0.30 20.09 14.68
CA MET A 508 1.69 20.35 15.04
C MET A 508 1.97 20.24 16.56
N GLN A 509 0.96 19.96 17.39
CA GLN A 509 1.16 19.72 18.83
C GLN A 509 1.66 18.29 19.12
N ALA A 510 1.51 17.38 18.16
CA ALA A 510 2.03 16.02 18.23
C ALA A 510 2.92 15.72 17.01
N ARG A 511 3.65 14.61 17.08
CA ARG A 511 4.56 14.12 16.06
C ARG A 511 4.62 12.59 16.08
N VAL A 512 5.25 12.02 15.07
CA VAL A 512 5.69 10.62 15.10
C VAL A 512 7.21 10.58 15.25
N ASN A 513 7.70 9.85 16.25
CA ASN A 513 9.08 9.36 16.30
C ASN A 513 9.13 8.07 15.45
N HIS A 514 9.87 8.05 14.35
CA HIS A 514 10.03 6.89 13.47
C HIS A 514 11.45 6.35 13.60
N TYR A 515 11.61 5.16 14.19
CA TYR A 515 12.90 4.52 14.45
C TYR A 515 13.47 3.83 13.21
N LYS A 516 13.53 4.59 12.11
CA LYS A 516 13.87 4.18 10.75
C LYS A 516 15.28 3.61 10.63
N TYR A 517 16.28 4.38 11.04
CA TYR A 517 17.68 4.00 10.91
C TYR A 517 18.13 3.35 12.22
N GLN A 518 17.83 2.06 12.35
CA GLN A 518 18.26 1.26 13.49
C GLN A 518 19.72 0.83 13.35
N ALA A 519 20.25 0.12 14.35
CA ALA A 519 21.54 -0.57 14.21
C ALA A 519 21.57 -1.45 12.95
N TRP A 520 22.74 -1.62 12.33
CA TRP A 520 22.84 -2.29 11.02
C TRP A 520 22.33 -3.72 11.06
N SER A 521 22.76 -4.47 12.10
CA SER A 521 21.86 -5.14 13.04
C SER A 521 20.51 -5.56 12.45
N GLU A 522 19.57 -4.63 12.59
CA GLU A 522 18.16 -4.74 12.24
C GLU A 522 17.81 -4.03 10.93
N PHE A 523 18.46 -2.90 10.64
CA PHE A 523 18.19 -2.12 9.43
C PHE A 523 18.31 -3.01 8.19
N LYS A 524 19.35 -3.86 8.11
CA LYS A 524 19.61 -4.83 7.02
C LYS A 524 18.50 -5.85 6.75
N TYR A 525 17.53 -6.05 7.65
CA TYR A 525 16.39 -6.93 7.39
C TYR A 525 15.31 -6.25 6.54
N LYS A 526 15.09 -4.94 6.73
CA LYS A 526 14.21 -4.14 5.84
C LYS A 526 14.71 -4.23 4.38
N PHE A 527 16.03 -4.33 4.15
CA PHE A 527 16.67 -4.38 2.82
C PHE A 527 16.19 -5.53 1.93
N LYS A 528 15.93 -6.69 2.51
CA LYS A 528 15.83 -7.94 1.75
C LYS A 528 14.45 -8.21 1.16
N ARG A 529 13.41 -7.45 1.54
CA ARG A 529 12.04 -7.65 1.07
C ARG A 529 11.24 -6.38 0.73
N ARG A 530 11.55 -5.20 1.28
CA ARG A 530 10.87 -3.92 0.92
C ARG A 530 11.82 -2.72 1.01
N VAL A 531 12.21 -2.19 -0.16
CA VAL A 531 13.11 -1.02 -0.31
C VAL A 531 12.36 0.30 -0.19
N SER A 532 11.25 0.39 -0.90
CA SER A 532 10.43 1.57 -1.11
C SER A 532 9.10 1.16 -1.75
N ALA A 533 8.19 2.11 -1.97
CA ALA A 533 7.02 1.87 -2.80
C ALA A 533 7.41 1.37 -4.21
N TYR A 534 8.51 1.92 -4.78
CA TYR A 534 8.86 1.76 -6.19
C TYR A 534 9.91 0.67 -6.51
N VAL A 535 10.71 0.22 -5.55
CA VAL A 535 11.83 -0.72 -5.77
C VAL A 535 11.59 -2.04 -5.02
N ALA A 536 11.98 -3.18 -5.60
CA ALA A 536 11.75 -4.52 -5.02
C ALA A 536 12.96 -5.05 -4.24
N ASP A 537 14.14 -5.09 -4.86
CA ASP A 537 15.43 -5.46 -4.26
C ASP A 537 16.32 -4.21 -4.19
N TRP A 538 16.96 -3.93 -3.05
CA TRP A 538 17.76 -2.70 -2.87
C TRP A 538 19.01 -2.70 -3.79
N ARG A 539 19.41 -3.89 -4.25
CA ARG A 539 20.47 -4.13 -5.23
C ARG A 539 20.18 -3.55 -6.61
N ASP A 540 18.91 -3.32 -6.92
CA ASP A 540 18.49 -2.62 -8.13
C ASP A 540 19.09 -1.19 -8.12
N PRO A 541 19.85 -0.77 -9.14
CA PRO A 541 20.40 0.59 -9.21
C PRO A 541 19.36 1.67 -9.59
N ILE A 542 18.11 1.32 -9.89
CA ILE A 542 17.06 2.28 -10.25
C ILE A 542 16.72 3.22 -9.08
N ASN A 543 16.64 4.52 -9.37
CA ASN A 543 16.24 5.58 -8.42
C ASN A 543 17.10 5.61 -7.13
N LEU A 544 18.43 5.57 -7.28
CA LEU A 544 19.39 5.70 -6.18
C LEU A 544 19.24 7.00 -5.36
N GLU A 545 18.74 8.08 -5.98
CA GLU A 545 18.51 9.38 -5.33
C GLU A 545 17.13 9.52 -4.66
N SER A 546 16.30 8.46 -4.66
CA SER A 546 14.96 8.54 -4.04
C SER A 546 15.02 8.80 -2.54
N ALA A 547 14.16 9.70 -2.05
CA ALA A 547 13.93 9.96 -0.63
C ALA A 547 13.29 8.79 0.15
N ASP A 548 13.04 7.66 -0.52
CA ASP A 548 12.77 6.36 0.14
C ASP A 548 14.05 5.63 0.57
N ARG A 549 15.15 5.75 -0.19
CA ARG A 549 16.43 5.12 0.14
C ARG A 549 17.09 5.83 1.33
N ALA A 550 17.98 5.13 2.03
CA ALA A 550 18.83 5.71 3.05
C ALA A 550 19.91 6.60 2.38
N PRO A 551 20.03 7.90 2.72
CA PRO A 551 20.99 8.78 2.06
C PRO A 551 22.44 8.33 2.28
N GLY A 552 23.23 8.25 1.21
CA GLY A 552 24.63 7.80 1.30
C GLY A 552 24.79 6.29 1.53
N LEU A 553 23.87 5.49 1.00
CA LEU A 553 23.92 4.03 0.97
C LEU A 553 23.75 3.50 -0.46
N GLY A 554 24.59 2.53 -0.83
CA GLY A 554 24.62 1.93 -2.17
C GLY A 554 23.61 0.79 -2.36
N VAL A 555 23.96 -0.09 -3.30
CA VAL A 555 23.21 -1.31 -3.66
C VAL A 555 23.57 -2.52 -2.79
N ASP A 556 24.73 -2.48 -2.12
CA ASP A 556 25.28 -3.63 -1.39
C ASP A 556 24.77 -3.73 0.05
N GLY A 557 24.42 -4.95 0.48
CA GLY A 557 23.99 -5.27 1.84
C GLY A 557 25.14 -5.34 2.87
N VAL A 558 26.16 -4.49 2.73
CA VAL A 558 27.36 -4.42 3.57
C VAL A 558 27.23 -3.25 4.55
N GLU A 559 27.72 -3.41 5.79
CA GLU A 559 27.63 -2.35 6.80
C GLU A 559 28.45 -1.11 6.39
N PRO A 560 27.84 0.09 6.29
CA PRO A 560 28.58 1.29 5.95
C PRO A 560 29.51 1.72 7.09
N VAL A 561 30.72 2.14 6.76
CA VAL A 561 31.67 2.70 7.74
C VAL A 561 30.99 3.82 8.55
N GLY A 562 31.09 3.72 9.88
CA GLY A 562 30.48 4.64 10.83
C GLY A 562 28.96 4.59 10.94
N TRP A 563 28.29 3.51 10.49
CA TRP A 563 26.81 3.40 10.47
C TRP A 563 26.16 3.85 11.79
N ALA A 564 26.65 3.33 12.91
CA ALA A 564 26.13 3.62 14.25
C ALA A 564 26.10 5.12 14.61
N GLN A 565 26.93 5.94 13.98
CA GLN A 565 27.03 7.39 14.21
C GLN A 565 26.30 8.25 13.15
N ARG A 566 25.77 7.65 12.08
CA ARG A 566 25.08 8.40 10.99
C ARG A 566 23.75 9.00 11.44
N TYR A 567 23.30 10.03 10.71
CA TYR A 567 21.99 10.70 10.84
C TYR A 567 21.68 11.32 12.22
N CYS A 568 22.66 11.39 13.12
CA CYS A 568 22.52 11.81 14.52
C CYS A 568 22.62 13.35 14.68
N GLU A 569 21.83 14.11 13.92
CA GLU A 569 21.91 15.58 13.82
C GLU A 569 21.39 16.32 15.07
N VAL A 570 20.37 15.76 15.72
CA VAL A 570 19.70 16.36 16.89
C VAL A 570 19.52 15.29 17.96
N LYS A 571 19.99 15.56 19.19
CA LYS A 571 19.63 14.77 20.38
C LYS A 571 18.19 15.07 20.79
N ASP A 572 17.38 14.04 21.00
CA ASP A 572 15.96 14.18 21.31
C ASP A 572 15.52 13.10 22.32
N TYR A 573 15.74 13.40 23.60
CA TYR A 573 15.48 12.50 24.73
C TYR A 573 14.01 12.53 25.20
N LEU A 574 13.12 13.32 24.57
CA LEU A 574 11.81 13.64 25.12
C LEU A 574 10.90 12.41 25.34
N LEU A 575 10.94 11.44 24.41
CA LEU A 575 10.17 10.20 24.54
C LEU A 575 10.88 9.16 25.44
N GLN A 576 12.22 9.18 25.47
CA GLN A 576 13.03 8.34 26.37
C GLN A 576 12.73 8.68 27.84
N GLU A 577 12.89 9.95 28.22
CA GLU A 577 12.62 10.47 29.57
C GLU A 577 11.20 10.12 30.03
N LEU A 578 10.23 10.24 29.13
CA LEU A 578 8.82 10.04 29.44
C LEU A 578 8.45 8.56 29.57
N SER A 579 8.91 7.71 28.65
CA SER A 579 8.76 6.26 28.74
C SER A 579 9.45 5.70 29.99
N ALA A 580 10.65 6.20 30.31
CA ALA A 580 11.38 5.81 31.52
C ALA A 580 10.65 6.19 32.81
N ARG A 581 9.92 7.32 32.84
CA ARG A 581 9.06 7.70 33.98
C ARG A 581 7.81 6.82 34.07
N TRP A 582 7.19 6.51 32.95
CA TRP A 582 5.90 5.82 32.88
C TRP A 582 6.00 4.31 33.12
N PHE A 583 7.08 3.68 32.65
CA PHE A 583 7.22 2.21 32.60
C PHE A 583 8.58 1.70 33.11
N GLY A 584 9.50 2.60 33.47
CA GLY A 584 10.91 2.25 33.67
C GLY A 584 11.67 2.05 32.35
N THR A 585 12.92 1.59 32.46
CA THR A 585 13.77 1.23 31.31
C THR A 585 13.50 -0.20 30.87
N GLY A 586 13.26 -0.43 29.57
CA GLY A 586 12.96 -1.76 29.04
C GLY A 586 11.47 -2.12 28.97
N LEU A 587 10.60 -1.17 28.60
CA LEU A 587 9.18 -1.44 28.31
C LEU A 587 9.07 -2.57 27.28
N GLY A 588 8.45 -3.69 27.65
CA GLY A 588 8.33 -4.84 26.78
C GLY A 588 9.60 -5.68 26.59
N SER A 589 10.70 -5.37 27.28
CA SER A 589 11.90 -6.21 27.30
C SER A 589 11.69 -7.47 28.14
N PRO A 590 12.33 -8.63 27.83
CA PRO A 590 12.21 -9.83 28.64
C PRO A 590 12.65 -9.60 30.10
N GLY A 591 11.75 -9.87 31.05
CA GLY A 591 12.00 -9.66 32.50
C GLY A 591 11.58 -8.29 33.05
N SER A 592 11.05 -7.39 32.22
CA SER A 592 10.37 -6.18 32.68
C SER A 592 9.12 -6.48 33.51
N GLN A 593 8.82 -5.63 34.49
CA GLN A 593 7.53 -5.63 35.19
C GLN A 593 6.58 -4.67 34.47
N ASP A 594 6.15 -5.06 33.27
CA ASP A 594 5.07 -4.37 32.55
C ASP A 594 3.74 -4.60 33.31
N THR A 595 3.36 -3.68 34.20
CA THR A 595 2.13 -3.73 35.04
C THR A 595 1.03 -2.78 34.57
#